data_AF-A0A959UMW9-F1
#
_entry.id   AF-A0A959UMW9-F1
#
_cell.length_a   1.000
_cell.length_b   1.000
_cell.length_c   1.000
_cell.angle_alpha   90.00
_cell.angle_beta   90.00
_cell.angle_gamma   90.00
#
_symmetry.space_group_name_H-M   'P 1'
#
loop_
_entity.id
_entity.type
_entity.pdbx_description
1 polymer ?
#
loop_
_entity_poly.entity_id
_entity_poly.type
_entity_poly.pdbx_seq_one_letter_code
_entity_poly.pdbx_strand_id
1 'polypeptide(L)'
;MPTPTLFVSEALREFPDTAGALSVACRDAGVDLRVLPGTSRNPWVRDHLPVVRADGTLVQFRYWPDYLVRSRKYRRMLVEPLDLGPVLPDRTVVHNELIVDGGNVVLGKDFAVLTRKV
;
A
#
# COMPACT_ATOMS: atom_id res chain seq x y z
N MET A 1 0.57 22.57 -5.09
CA MET A 1 0.43 21.13 -5.39
C MET A 1 -0.28 20.48 -4.22
N PRO A 2 -1.13 19.46 -4.40
CA PRO A 2 -1.72 18.75 -3.27
C PRO A 2 -0.62 18.18 -2.38
N THR A 3 -0.80 18.27 -1.06
CA THR A 3 0.10 17.70 -0.07
C THR A 3 0.22 16.19 -0.31
N PRO A 4 1.44 15.62 -0.42
CA PRO A 4 1.59 14.18 -0.54
C PRO A 4 1.04 13.47 0.69
N THR A 5 0.38 12.33 0.50
CA THR A 5 -0.16 11.51 1.59
C THR A 5 0.61 10.20 1.70
N LEU A 6 1.08 9.88 2.91
CA LEU A 6 1.61 8.58 3.28
C LEU A 6 0.51 7.77 3.97
N PHE A 7 0.14 6.65 3.37
CA PHE A 7 -0.79 5.69 3.97
C PHE A 7 -0.04 4.64 4.78
N VAL A 8 -0.52 4.36 5.99
CA VAL A 8 0.04 3.35 6.90
C VAL A 8 -1.03 2.40 7.41
N SER A 9 -0.62 1.22 7.85
CA SER A 9 -1.53 0.24 8.44
C SER A 9 -2.03 0.66 9.83
N GLU A 10 -3.21 0.21 10.21
CA GLU A 10 -3.71 0.24 11.60
C GLU A 10 -2.76 -0.44 12.59
N ALA A 11 -1.97 -1.43 12.14
CA ALA A 11 -1.00 -2.12 12.96
C ALA A 11 0.07 -1.19 13.56
N LEU A 12 0.28 0.00 12.98
CA LEU A 12 1.19 1.02 13.53
C LEU A 12 0.78 1.44 14.95
N ARG A 13 -0.50 1.30 15.33
CA ARG A 13 -0.99 1.61 16.68
C ARG A 13 -0.37 0.75 17.77
N GLU A 14 0.14 -0.43 17.42
CA GLU A 14 0.87 -1.31 18.36
C GLU A 14 2.27 -0.78 18.68
N PHE A 15 2.76 0.24 17.95
CA PHE A 15 4.09 0.81 18.07
C PHE A 15 4.01 2.34 18.28
N PRO A 16 3.57 2.81 19.46
CA PRO A 16 3.28 4.23 19.70
C PRO A 16 4.50 5.15 19.53
N ASP A 17 5.69 4.70 19.94
CA ASP A 17 6.92 5.48 19.78
C ASP A 17 7.28 5.66 18.30
N THR A 18 7.19 4.59 17.52
CA THR A 18 7.37 4.63 16.06
C THR A 18 6.31 5.50 15.39
N ALA A 19 5.05 5.39 15.82
CA ALA A 19 3.95 6.20 15.30
C ALA A 19 4.20 7.71 15.56
N GLY A 20 4.67 8.05 16.77
CA GLY A 20 5.02 9.42 17.14
C GLY A 20 6.19 9.96 16.30
N ALA A 21 7.27 9.20 16.19
CA ALA A 21 8.43 9.58 15.40
C ALA A 21 8.08 9.75 13.91
N LEU A 22 7.28 8.83 13.35
CA LEU A 22 6.82 8.92 11.96
C LEU A 22 5.91 10.13 11.73
N SER A 23 5.03 10.44 12.68
CA SER A 23 4.14 11.61 12.60
C SER A 23 4.93 12.93 12.58
N VAL A 24 5.96 13.03 13.42
CA VAL A 24 6.89 14.18 13.42
C VAL A 24 7.60 14.28 12.07
N ALA A 25 8.19 13.18 11.60
CA ALA A 25 8.90 13.17 10.32
C ALA A 25 8.00 13.55 9.13
N CYS A 26 6.75 13.06 9.10
CA CYS A 26 5.79 13.41 8.05
C CYS A 26 5.43 14.89 8.10
N ARG A 27 5.15 15.44 9.28
CA ARG A 27 4.85 16.86 9.45
C ARG A 27 6.01 17.73 8.98
N ASP A 28 7.24 17.40 9.39
CA ASP A 28 8.44 18.17 9.04
C ASP A 28 8.74 18.09 7.53
N ALA A 29 8.34 17.00 6.87
CA ALA A 29 8.43 16.82 5.42
C ALA A 29 7.22 17.41 4.63
N GLY A 30 6.20 17.94 5.30
CA GLY A 30 4.97 18.39 4.66
C GLY A 30 4.17 17.25 4.00
N VAL A 31 4.17 16.07 4.61
CA VAL A 31 3.44 14.87 4.19
C VAL A 31 2.28 14.62 5.15
N ASP A 32 1.08 14.37 4.61
CA ASP A 32 -0.08 13.95 5.39
C ASP A 32 0.03 12.47 5.74
N LEU A 33 -0.09 12.10 7.02
CA LEU A 33 -0.02 10.71 7.47
C LEU A 33 -1.44 10.18 7.72
N ARG A 34 -1.87 9.16 6.96
CA ARG A 34 -3.21 8.57 7.09
C ARG A 34 -3.15 7.08 7.40
N VAL A 35 -3.95 6.67 8.38
CA VAL A 35 -4.13 5.25 8.72
C VAL A 35 -5.23 4.66 7.84
N LEU A 36 -4.94 3.51 7.21
CA LEU A 36 -5.91 2.77 6.41
C LEU A 36 -6.69 1.77 7.26
N PRO A 37 -8.02 1.90 7.36
CA PRO A 37 -8.82 1.00 8.18
C PRO A 37 -8.83 -0.43 7.61
N GLY A 38 -8.97 -1.43 8.47
CA GLY A 38 -9.07 -2.84 8.08
C GLY A 38 -7.74 -3.52 7.73
N THR A 39 -6.61 -2.86 7.98
CA THR A 39 -5.27 -3.34 7.59
C THR A 39 -4.45 -3.92 8.75
N SER A 40 -5.03 -4.08 9.94
CA SER A 40 -4.34 -4.58 11.14
C SER A 40 -3.70 -5.97 10.97
N ARG A 41 -4.23 -6.83 10.10
CA ARG A 41 -3.68 -8.18 9.86
C ARG A 41 -2.45 -8.20 8.96
N ASN A 42 -2.25 -7.18 8.12
CA ASN A 42 -1.11 -7.08 7.23
C ASN A 42 -0.56 -5.64 7.21
N PRO A 43 0.56 -5.38 7.90
CA PRO A 43 1.13 -4.03 7.99
C PRO A 43 1.73 -3.52 6.68
N TRP A 44 1.98 -4.41 5.71
CA TRP A 44 2.69 -4.11 4.47
C TRP A 44 1.75 -3.54 3.40
N VAL A 45 1.08 -2.42 3.73
CA VAL A 45 0.07 -1.78 2.86
C VAL A 45 0.61 -1.42 1.48
N ARG A 46 1.89 -1.03 1.37
CA ARG A 46 2.55 -0.77 0.08
C ARG A 46 2.49 -1.97 -0.86
N ASP A 47 2.52 -3.19 -0.34
CA ASP A 47 2.66 -4.41 -1.14
C ASP A 47 1.32 -4.83 -1.76
N HIS A 48 0.19 -4.40 -1.19
CA HIS A 48 -1.16 -4.83 -1.60
C HIS A 48 -2.11 -3.68 -1.96
N LEU A 49 -1.66 -2.43 -1.87
CA LEU A 49 -2.40 -1.27 -2.39
C LEU A 49 -2.15 -1.05 -3.89
N PRO A 50 -3.01 -0.26 -4.57
CA PRO A 50 -2.81 0.07 -5.97
C PRO A 50 -1.55 0.88 -6.22
N VAL A 51 -1.00 0.68 -7.42
CA VAL A 51 0.10 1.46 -7.96
C VAL A 51 -0.47 2.64 -8.75
N VAL A 52 0.06 3.84 -8.53
CA VAL A 52 -0.38 5.06 -9.24
C VAL A 52 0.29 5.14 -10.61
N ARG A 53 -0.49 5.23 -11.69
CA ARG A 53 0.03 5.52 -13.04
C ARG A 53 0.36 7.00 -13.19
N ALA A 54 1.14 7.33 -14.22
CA ALA A 54 1.47 8.72 -14.56
C ALA A 54 0.24 9.60 -14.83
N ASP A 55 -0.86 9.01 -15.32
CA ASP A 55 -2.15 9.70 -15.55
C ASP A 55 -3.01 9.83 -14.28
N GLY A 56 -2.53 9.32 -13.14
CA GLY A 56 -3.24 9.36 -11.86
C GLY A 56 -4.22 8.21 -11.62
N THR A 57 -4.37 7.28 -12.57
CA THR A 57 -5.15 6.05 -12.40
C THR A 57 -4.48 5.12 -11.40
N LEU A 58 -5.26 4.52 -10.51
CA LEU A 58 -4.79 3.51 -9.56
C LEU A 58 -4.96 2.11 -10.16
N VAL A 59 -3.89 1.33 -10.23
CA VAL A 59 -3.92 -0.06 -10.71
C VAL A 59 -3.79 -1.00 -9.52
N GLN A 60 -4.87 -1.67 -9.16
CA GLN A 60 -4.89 -2.70 -8.12
C GLN A 60 -4.51 -4.04 -8.75
N PHE A 61 -3.34 -4.54 -8.38
CA PHE A 61 -2.90 -5.89 -8.73
C PHE A 61 -3.40 -6.91 -7.72
N ARG A 62 -3.35 -8.18 -8.09
CA ARG A 62 -3.65 -9.29 -7.17
C ARG A 62 -2.46 -9.50 -6.22
N TYR A 63 -2.69 -9.34 -4.92
CA TYR A 63 -1.69 -9.66 -3.91
C TYR A 63 -1.78 -11.15 -3.52
N TRP A 64 -0.86 -11.97 -4.04
CA TRP A 64 -0.85 -13.41 -3.78
C TRP A 64 0.57 -14.00 -3.63
N PRO A 65 1.38 -13.48 -2.69
CA PRO A 65 2.76 -13.93 -2.53
C PRO A 65 2.85 -15.38 -2.04
N ASP A 66 3.72 -16.17 -2.66
CA ASP A 66 3.90 -17.59 -2.36
C ASP A 66 4.31 -17.85 -0.90
N TYR A 67 5.09 -16.95 -0.30
CA TYR A 67 5.54 -17.03 1.08
C TYR A 67 4.41 -16.85 2.11
N LEU A 68 3.33 -16.14 1.78
CA LEU A 68 2.12 -16.10 2.62
C LEU A 68 1.23 -17.31 2.36
N VAL A 69 1.04 -17.66 1.08
CA VAL A 69 0.14 -18.75 0.66
C VAL A 69 0.60 -20.10 1.20
N ARG A 70 1.91 -20.38 1.14
CA ARG A 70 2.51 -21.65 1.57
C ARG A 70 2.76 -21.72 3.08
N SER A 71 2.65 -20.60 3.80
CA SER A 71 2.91 -20.57 5.24
C SER A 71 1.62 -20.67 6.06
N ARG A 72 1.46 -21.76 6.82
CA ARG A 72 0.33 -21.90 7.77
C ARG A 72 0.27 -20.75 8.78
N LYS A 73 1.42 -20.22 9.20
CA LYS A 73 1.51 -19.12 10.17
C LYS A 73 1.11 -17.78 9.57
N TYR A 74 1.51 -17.51 8.31
CA TYR A 74 1.37 -16.20 7.69
C TYR A 74 0.20 -16.09 6.70
N ARG A 75 -0.47 -17.19 6.34
CA ARG A 75 -1.65 -17.20 5.45
C ARG A 75 -2.76 -16.25 5.89
N ARG A 76 -2.91 -16.02 7.20
CA ARG A 76 -3.88 -15.07 7.78
C ARG A 76 -3.59 -13.59 7.44
N MET A 77 -2.42 -13.30 6.89
CA MET A 77 -2.01 -11.97 6.41
C MET A 77 -2.36 -11.75 4.94
N LEU A 78 -2.88 -12.77 4.23
CA LEU A 78 -3.53 -12.53 2.94
C LEU A 78 -4.73 -11.62 3.18
N VAL A 79 -4.86 -10.63 2.31
CA VAL A 79 -5.90 -9.61 2.37
C VAL A 79 -6.61 -9.56 1.03
N GLU A 80 -7.92 -9.38 1.08
CA GLU A 80 -8.68 -9.00 -0.10
C GLU A 80 -8.32 -7.54 -0.47
N PRO A 81 -8.47 -7.15 -1.74
CA PRO A 81 -8.31 -5.75 -2.14
C PRO A 81 -9.16 -4.81 -1.27
N LEU A 82 -8.54 -3.74 -0.79
CA LEU A 82 -9.25 -2.73 0.01
C LEU A 82 -10.14 -1.89 -0.91
N ASP A 83 -11.39 -1.64 -0.50
CA ASP A 83 -12.19 -0.61 -1.14
C ASP A 83 -11.63 0.76 -0.77
N LEU A 84 -10.95 1.39 -1.74
CA LEU A 84 -10.34 2.70 -1.58
C LEU A 84 -11.26 3.85 -1.95
N GLY A 85 -12.46 3.60 -2.48
CA GLY A 85 -13.43 4.64 -2.82
C GLY A 85 -13.70 5.62 -1.68
N PRO A 86 -13.90 5.17 -0.43
CA PRO A 86 -14.08 6.06 0.73
C PRO A 86 -12.84 6.89 1.09
N VAL A 87 -11.64 6.42 0.73
CA VAL A 87 -10.36 7.06 1.09
C VAL A 87 -9.87 7.99 -0.01
N LEU A 88 -10.16 7.65 -1.27
CA LEU A 88 -9.71 8.29 -2.50
C LEU A 88 -10.90 8.45 -3.49
N PRO A 89 -11.92 9.24 -3.14
CA PRO A 89 -13.18 9.30 -3.90
C PRO A 89 -13.02 9.81 -5.34
N ASP A 90 -12.00 10.63 -5.60
CA ASP A 90 -11.75 11.23 -6.90
C ASP A 90 -10.80 10.41 -7.79
N ARG A 91 -10.51 9.15 -7.41
CA ARG A 91 -9.55 8.30 -8.13
C ARG A 91 -10.23 7.09 -8.74
N THR A 92 -9.95 6.86 -10.02
CA THR A 92 -10.34 5.62 -10.70
C THR A 92 -9.40 4.49 -10.29
N VAL A 93 -9.96 3.39 -9.78
CA VAL A 93 -9.24 2.14 -9.51
C VAL A 93 -9.57 1.13 -10.60
N VAL A 94 -8.55 0.63 -11.29
CA VAL A 94 -8.65 -0.48 -12.25
C VAL A 94 -8.02 -1.73 -11.64
N HIS A 95 -8.69 -2.87 -11.80
CA HIS A 95 -8.20 -4.15 -11.29
C HIS A 95 -7.45 -4.90 -12.38
N ASN A 96 -6.37 -5.59 -11.98
CA ASN A 96 -5.55 -6.41 -12.86
C ASN A 96 -5.19 -7.73 -12.17
N GLU A 97 -5.35 -8.84 -12.90
CA GLU A 97 -5.13 -10.20 -12.39
C GLU A 97 -3.64 -10.60 -12.26
N LEU A 98 -2.72 -9.78 -12.76
CA LEU A 98 -1.30 -9.99 -12.53
C LEU A 98 -1.03 -10.03 -11.02
N ILE A 99 -0.33 -11.08 -10.60
CA ILE A 99 0.13 -11.20 -9.22
C ILE A 99 1.32 -10.27 -9.06
N VAL A 100 1.19 -9.26 -8.21
CA VAL A 100 2.29 -8.31 -7.98
C VAL A 100 2.40 -8.05 -6.50
N ASP A 101 3.64 -8.14 -6.01
CA ASP A 101 4.03 -7.56 -4.73
C ASP A 101 4.41 -6.11 -4.98
N GLY A 102 3.60 -5.17 -4.48
CA GLY A 102 3.84 -3.73 -4.67
C GLY A 102 5.20 -3.26 -4.16
N GLY A 103 5.81 -3.96 -3.20
CA GLY A 103 7.17 -3.70 -2.75
C GLY A 103 8.25 -3.94 -3.81
N ASN A 104 7.93 -4.69 -4.87
CA ASN A 104 8.81 -4.97 -6.00
C ASN A 104 8.62 -3.99 -7.17
N VAL A 105 7.77 -2.98 -7.03
CA VAL A 105 7.46 -1.99 -8.07
C VAL A 105 8.12 -0.66 -7.72
N VAL A 106 8.97 -0.15 -8.62
CA VAL A 106 9.49 1.21 -8.57
C VAL A 106 8.96 1.98 -9.78
N LEU A 107 8.29 3.10 -9.52
CA LEU A 107 7.75 3.97 -10.56
C LEU A 107 8.76 5.06 -10.93
N GLY A 108 9.02 5.20 -12.22
CA GLY A 108 9.61 6.39 -12.84
C GLY A 108 8.53 7.29 -13.43
N LYS A 109 8.95 8.36 -14.11
CA LYS A 109 8.02 9.31 -14.77
C LYS A 109 7.13 8.63 -15.82
N ASP A 110 7.72 7.71 -16.58
CA ASP A 110 7.14 7.08 -17.77
C ASP A 110 7.46 5.57 -17.86
N PHE A 111 8.03 5.00 -16.80
CA PHE A 111 8.35 3.58 -16.73
C PHE A 111 8.06 3.02 -15.33
N ALA A 112 7.98 1.69 -15.25
CA ALA A 112 8.00 0.96 -14.00
C ALA A 112 9.11 -0.09 -14.07
N VAL A 113 9.85 -0.25 -12.98
CA VAL A 113 10.80 -1.35 -12.80
C VAL A 113 10.14 -2.37 -11.88
N LEU A 114 10.06 -3.61 -12.34
CA LEU A 114 9.54 -4.73 -11.59
C LEU A 114 10.63 -5.78 -11.42
N THR A 115 10.78 -6.32 -10.22
CA THR A 115 11.67 -7.47 -10.00
C THR A 115 10.94 -8.78 -10.26
N ARG A 116 11.70 -9.85 -10.55
CA ARG A 116 11.17 -11.15 -11.02
C ARG A 116 10.35 -11.93 -9.97
N LYS A 117 10.17 -11.42 -8.76
CA LYS A 117 9.22 -11.99 -7.79
C LYS A 117 7.83 -11.45 -8.12
N VAL A 118 7.25 -12.08 -9.14
CA VAL A 118 5.86 -11.97 -9.61
C VAL A 118 5.14 -13.24 -9.16
#